data_AF-A0A4R1FVL7-F1
#
_entry.id   AF-A0A4R1FVL7-F1
#
_cell.length_a   1.000
_cell.length_b   1.000
_cell.length_c   1.000
_cell.angle_alpha   90.00
_cell.angle_beta   90.00
_cell.angle_gamma   90.00
#
_symmetry.space_group_name_H-M   'P 1'
#
loop_
_entity.id
_entity.type
_entity.pdbx_description
1 polymer ?
#
loop_
_entity_poly.entity_id
_entity_poly.type
_entity_poly.pdbx_seq_one_letter_code
_entity_poly.pdbx_strand_id
1 'polypeptide(L)'
;MFNSEERYPLRHLVVEDLFSSNKLALCLLILLVVTMIATIWLTHKTRQLVSEKGELVVAHQMLETDYLNLKLEETTQGDSTRIEAIAAKLGMKPVAHNQEVLIVE
;
A
#
# COMPACT_ATOMS: atom_id res chain seq x y z
N MET A 1 -23.73 60.63 45.68
CA MET A 1 -23.31 60.38 44.28
C MET A 1 -22.71 58.99 44.26
N PHE A 2 -23.55 57.98 44.04
CA PHE A 2 -23.12 56.57 44.03
C PHE A 2 -22.59 56.26 42.64
N ASN A 3 -21.27 56.20 42.49
CA ASN A 3 -20.63 55.78 41.25
C ASN A 3 -20.71 54.25 41.15
N SER A 4 -21.73 53.79 40.46
CA SER A 4 -21.74 52.52 39.74
C SER A 4 -20.75 52.61 38.56
N GLU A 5 -19.70 51.76 38.52
CA GLU A 5 -19.07 51.21 37.28
C GLU A 5 -17.70 50.51 37.47
N GLU A 6 -17.52 49.64 38.47
CA GLU A 6 -16.43 48.63 38.40
C GLU A 6 -17.01 47.23 38.54
N ARG A 7 -17.88 46.89 37.60
CA ARG A 7 -18.30 45.50 37.40
C ARG A 7 -17.19 44.79 36.63
N TYR A 8 -16.03 44.59 37.27
CA TYR A 8 -14.96 43.76 36.72
C TYR A 8 -15.60 42.44 36.30
N PRO A 9 -15.63 42.12 35.00
CA PRO A 9 -16.32 40.92 34.56
C PRO A 9 -15.50 39.75 35.10
N LEU A 10 -16.08 39.00 36.05
CA LEU A 10 -15.48 37.78 36.63
C LEU A 10 -14.90 36.85 35.55
N ARG A 11 -15.48 36.89 34.34
CA ARG A 11 -14.99 36.21 33.15
C ARG A 11 -13.57 36.62 32.77
N HIS A 12 -13.23 37.90 32.81
CA HIS A 12 -11.89 38.40 32.51
C HIS A 12 -10.87 37.88 33.53
N LEU A 13 -11.20 37.92 34.83
CA LEU A 13 -10.30 37.42 35.88
C LEU A 13 -10.07 35.91 35.75
N VAL A 14 -11.11 35.13 35.45
CA VAL A 14 -10.98 33.68 35.25
C VAL A 14 -10.16 33.35 34.00
N VAL A 15 -10.35 34.09 32.90
CA VAL A 15 -9.55 33.91 31.68
C VAL A 15 -8.09 34.32 31.95
N GLU A 16 -7.86 35.41 32.65
CA GLU A 16 -6.52 35.90 33.00
C GLU A 16 -5.80 34.96 33.96
N ASP A 17 -6.51 34.34 34.91
CA ASP A 17 -5.94 33.35 35.83
C ASP A 17 -5.66 32.02 35.12
N LEU A 18 -6.55 31.58 34.22
CA LEU A 18 -6.34 30.38 33.39
C LEU A 18 -5.14 30.53 32.45
N PHE A 19 -4.94 31.72 31.87
CA PHE A 19 -3.83 32.00 30.96
C PHE A 19 -2.52 32.37 31.68
N SER A 20 -2.58 33.03 32.84
CA SER A 20 -1.38 33.51 33.55
C SER A 20 -0.83 32.52 34.58
N SER A 21 -1.71 31.85 35.33
CA SER A 21 -1.33 30.95 36.43
C SER A 21 -0.97 29.55 35.91
N ASN A 22 -1.62 29.09 34.84
CA ASN A 22 -1.44 27.74 34.31
C ASN A 22 -0.85 27.70 32.89
N LYS A 23 0.29 28.39 32.70
CA LYS A 23 1.05 28.40 31.43
C LYS A 23 1.37 26.99 30.92
N LEU A 24 1.58 26.04 31.83
CA LEU A 24 1.83 24.64 31.49
C LEU A 24 0.60 23.99 30.88
N ALA A 25 -0.60 24.13 31.49
CA ALA A 25 -1.82 23.58 30.91
C ALA A 25 -2.14 24.19 29.54
N LEU A 26 -1.89 25.49 29.37
CA LEU A 26 -2.07 26.15 28.07
C LEU A 26 -1.11 25.60 27.01
N CYS A 27 0.16 25.41 27.35
CA CYS A 27 1.16 24.80 26.48
C CYS A 27 0.75 23.37 26.09
N LEU A 28 0.28 22.58 27.06
CA LEU A 28 -0.17 21.21 26.84
C LEU A 28 -1.40 21.15 25.95
N LEU A 29 -2.33 22.10 26.10
CA LEU A 29 -3.51 22.24 25.25
C LEU A 29 -3.11 22.55 23.80
N ILE A 30 -2.18 23.50 23.59
CA ILE A 30 -1.65 23.81 22.27
C ILE A 30 -0.95 22.58 21.68
N LEU A 31 -0.13 21.88 22.46
CA LEU A 31 0.57 20.68 22.03
C LEU A 31 -0.42 19.61 21.56
N LEU A 32 -1.51 19.40 22.28
CA LEU A 32 -2.57 18.45 21.93
C LEU A 32 -3.22 18.82 20.59
N VAL A 33 -3.56 20.10 20.39
CA VAL A 33 -4.12 20.57 19.12
C VAL A 33 -3.14 20.34 17.97
N VAL A 34 -1.85 20.63 18.18
CA VAL A 34 -0.81 20.37 17.18
C VAL A 34 -0.69 18.87 16.89
N THR A 35 -0.72 18.01 17.90
CA THR A 35 -0.69 16.55 17.71
C THR A 35 -1.92 16.06 16.94
N MET A 36 -3.10 16.61 17.20
CA MET A 36 -4.34 16.27 16.47
C MET A 36 -4.23 16.65 14.99
N ILE A 37 -3.77 17.87 14.69
CA ILE A 37 -3.59 18.31 13.29
C ILE A 37 -2.50 17.48 12.60
N ALA A 38 -1.39 17.22 13.29
CA ALA A 38 -0.27 16.44 12.76
C ALA A 38 -0.69 15.00 12.43
N THR A 39 -1.50 14.35 13.26
CA THR A 39 -1.99 12.99 13.01
C THR A 39 -2.93 12.91 11.82
N ILE A 40 -3.83 13.88 11.66
CA ILE A 40 -4.72 14.00 10.48
C ILE A 40 -3.87 14.23 9.21
N TRP A 41 -2.91 15.16 9.28
CA TRP A 41 -2.04 15.47 8.15
C TRP A 41 -1.16 14.28 7.77
N LEU A 42 -0.58 13.59 8.76
CA LEU A 42 0.20 12.38 8.56
C LEU A 42 -0.66 11.30 7.91
N THR A 43 -1.90 11.09 8.36
CA THR A 43 -2.81 10.11 7.75
C THR A 43 -3.10 10.43 6.28
N HIS A 44 -3.32 11.71 5.98
CA HIS A 44 -3.56 12.16 4.60
C HIS A 44 -2.31 12.01 3.72
N LYS A 45 -1.13 12.28 4.28
CA LYS A 45 0.16 12.11 3.59
C LYS A 45 0.51 10.65 3.40
N THR A 46 0.32 9.80 4.41
CA THR A 46 0.52 8.35 4.30
C THR A 46 -0.37 7.77 3.21
N ARG A 47 -1.65 8.20 3.12
CA ARG A 47 -2.53 7.74 2.04
C ARG A 47 -2.05 8.20 0.65
N GLN A 48 -1.55 9.43 0.51
CA GLN A 48 -1.00 9.92 -0.77
C GLN A 48 0.31 9.21 -1.14
N LEU A 49 1.24 9.07 -0.19
CA LEU A 49 2.54 8.41 -0.39
C LEU A 49 2.39 6.91 -0.70
N VAL A 50 1.43 6.24 -0.06
CA VAL A 50 1.08 4.84 -0.36
C VAL A 50 0.45 4.72 -1.74
N SER A 51 -0.32 5.71 -2.21
CA SER A 51 -0.89 5.69 -3.56
C SER A 51 0.19 5.82 -4.64
N GLU A 52 1.17 6.72 -4.48
CA GLU A 52 2.26 6.90 -5.45
C GLU A 52 3.23 5.71 -5.48
N LYS A 53 3.50 5.09 -4.31
CA LYS A 53 4.31 3.87 -4.25
C LYS A 53 3.52 2.62 -4.66
N GLY A 54 2.21 2.65 -4.53
CA GLY A 54 1.32 1.55 -4.91
C GLY A 54 1.33 1.28 -6.40
N GLU A 55 1.29 2.32 -7.24
CA GLU A 55 1.26 2.14 -8.70
C GLU A 55 2.54 1.46 -9.23
N LEU A 56 3.70 1.87 -8.76
CA LEU A 56 4.98 1.27 -9.17
C LEU A 56 5.12 -0.17 -8.67
N VAL A 57 4.64 -0.47 -7.46
CA VAL A 57 4.63 -1.83 -6.90
C VAL A 57 3.70 -2.74 -7.71
N VAL A 58 2.51 -2.25 -8.08
CA VAL A 58 1.56 -2.99 -8.92
C VAL A 58 2.16 -3.27 -10.30
N ALA A 59 2.76 -2.27 -10.94
CA ALA A 59 3.42 -2.47 -12.24
C ALA A 59 4.57 -3.49 -12.17
N HIS A 60 5.37 -3.45 -11.10
CA HIS A 60 6.43 -4.44 -10.87
C HIS A 60 5.87 -5.86 -10.70
N GLN A 61 4.79 -6.03 -9.92
CA GLN A 61 4.15 -7.33 -9.71
C GLN A 61 3.56 -7.92 -10.99
N MET A 62 2.97 -7.09 -11.85
CA MET A 62 2.48 -7.54 -13.16
C MET A 62 3.65 -8.05 -14.02
N LEU A 63 4.73 -7.26 -14.11
CA LEU A 63 5.90 -7.63 -14.89
C LEU A 63 6.60 -8.91 -14.37
N GLU A 64 6.65 -9.09 -13.05
CA GLU A 64 7.20 -10.29 -12.43
C GLU A 64 6.38 -11.54 -12.75
N THR A 65 5.05 -11.42 -12.75
CA THR A 65 4.13 -12.50 -13.11
C THR A 65 4.33 -12.91 -14.58
N ASP A 66 4.40 -11.92 -15.48
CA ASP A 66 4.63 -12.16 -16.90
C ASP A 66 5.99 -12.81 -17.16
N TYR A 67 7.04 -12.36 -16.46
CA TYR A 67 8.38 -12.94 -16.55
C TYR A 67 8.39 -14.41 -16.08
N LEU A 68 7.73 -14.72 -14.97
CA LEU A 68 7.65 -16.09 -14.46
C LEU A 68 6.90 -17.00 -15.44
N ASN A 69 5.80 -16.51 -16.03
CA ASN A 69 5.05 -17.26 -17.02
C ASN A 69 5.90 -17.56 -18.27
N LEU A 70 6.58 -16.54 -18.81
CA LEU A 70 7.45 -16.71 -19.97
C LEU A 70 8.60 -17.68 -19.69
N LYS A 71 9.18 -17.62 -18.50
CA LYS A 71 10.23 -18.56 -18.08
C LYS A 71 9.71 -19.99 -18.00
N LEU A 72 8.48 -20.18 -17.51
CA LEU A 72 7.85 -21.49 -17.43
C LEU A 72 7.58 -22.07 -18.83
N GLU A 73 7.12 -21.23 -19.76
CA GLU A 73 6.91 -21.59 -21.16
C GLU A 73 8.22 -22.01 -21.85
N GLU A 74 9.27 -21.19 -21.74
CA GLU A 74 10.61 -21.50 -22.28
C GLU A 74 11.18 -22.81 -21.71
N THR A 75 11.04 -23.04 -20.40
CA THR A 75 11.51 -24.31 -19.79
C THR A 75 10.73 -25.51 -20.31
N THR A 76 9.42 -25.37 -20.48
CA THR A 76 8.56 -26.44 -20.99
C THR A 76 8.88 -26.75 -22.46
N GLN A 77 9.08 -25.72 -23.29
CA GLN A 77 9.44 -25.87 -24.69
C GLN A 77 10.85 -26.44 -24.86
N GLY A 78 11.81 -26.01 -24.04
CA GLY A 78 13.17 -26.54 -24.01
C GLY A 78 13.22 -28.01 -23.61
N ASP A 79 12.44 -28.42 -22.61
CA ASP A 79 12.33 -29.81 -22.20
C ASP A 79 11.63 -30.66 -23.26
N SER A 80 10.55 -30.17 -23.89
CA SER A 80 9.93 -30.84 -25.04
C SER A 80 10.92 -31.01 -26.20
N THR A 81 11.70 -29.97 -26.51
CA THR A 81 12.73 -30.01 -27.56
C THR A 81 13.83 -31.03 -27.23
N ARG A 82 14.26 -31.11 -25.97
CA ARG A 82 15.22 -32.12 -25.51
C ARG A 82 14.66 -33.53 -25.65
N ILE A 83 13.41 -33.74 -25.23
CA ILE A 83 12.74 -35.04 -25.35
C ILE A 83 12.62 -35.43 -26.82
N GLU A 84 12.23 -34.51 -27.70
CA GLU A 84 12.10 -34.76 -29.13
C GLU A 84 13.46 -35.05 -29.80
N ALA A 85 14.52 -34.36 -29.41
CA ALA A 85 15.88 -34.65 -29.88
C ALA A 85 16.38 -36.04 -29.44
N ILE A 86 16.04 -36.47 -28.22
CA ILE A 86 16.36 -37.83 -27.73
C ILE A 86 15.52 -38.86 -28.47
N ALA A 87 14.22 -38.60 -28.67
CA ALA A 87 13.30 -39.47 -29.42
C ALA A 87 13.78 -39.67 -30.87
N ALA A 88 14.20 -38.59 -31.54
CA ALA A 88 14.77 -38.65 -32.89
C ALA A 88 16.06 -39.48 -32.93
N LYS A 89 16.96 -39.35 -31.95
CA LYS A 89 18.17 -40.19 -31.84
C LYS A 89 17.84 -41.67 -31.62
N LEU A 90 16.78 -41.97 -30.89
CA LEU A 90 16.28 -43.34 -30.67
C LEU A 90 15.47 -43.89 -31.85
N GLY A 91 15.31 -43.12 -32.94
CA GLY A 91 14.57 -43.53 -34.14
C GLY A 91 13.05 -43.54 -33.96
N MET A 92 12.53 -42.92 -32.90
CA MET A 92 11.10 -42.77 -32.68
C MET A 92 10.54 -41.76 -33.70
N LYS A 93 9.48 -42.15 -34.40
CA LYS A 93 8.74 -41.27 -35.32
C LYS A 93 7.46 -40.81 -34.62
N PRO A 94 7.03 -39.55 -34.84
CA PRO A 94 5.71 -39.12 -34.41
C PRO A 94 4.64 -40.06 -34.99
N VAL A 95 3.68 -40.44 -34.15
CA VAL A 95 2.60 -41.38 -34.51
C VAL A 95 1.83 -40.80 -35.68
N ALA A 96 1.70 -41.56 -36.76
CA ALA A 96 0.90 -41.16 -37.91
C ALA A 96 -0.60 -41.26 -37.56
N HIS A 97 -1.43 -40.38 -38.11
CA HIS A 97 -2.88 -40.31 -37.85
C HIS A 97 -3.64 -41.63 -38.16
N ASN A 98 -3.02 -42.57 -38.90
CA ASN A 98 -3.57 -43.90 -39.16
C ASN A 98 -3.34 -44.93 -38.01
N GLN A 99 -2.60 -44.56 -36.96
CA GLN A 99 -2.27 -45.38 -35.80
C GLN A 99 -2.90 -44.85 -34.49
N GLU A 100 -3.61 -43.73 -34.54
CA GLU A 100 -4.38 -43.22 -33.40
C GLU A 100 -5.65 -44.06 -33.19
N VAL A 101 -5.72 -44.77 -32.06
CA VAL A 101 -6.93 -45.43 -31.61
C VAL A 101 -7.51 -44.59 -30.48
N LEU A 102 -8.61 -43.88 -30.78
CA LEU A 102 -9.38 -43.15 -29.77
C LEU A 102 -10.18 -44.17 -28.94
N ILE A 103 -9.75 -44.37 -27.71
CA ILE A 103 -10.53 -45.11 -26.72
C ILE A 103 -11.54 -44.11 -26.16
N VAL A 104 -12.81 -44.31 -26.51
CA VAL A 104 -13.93 -43.55 -25.94
C VAL A 104 -14.47 -44.39 -24.78
N GLU A 105 -14.42 -43.85 -23.56
CA GLU A 105 -15.14 -44.43 -22.40
C GLU A 105 -16.62 -44.06 -22.44
#